data_AF-A0A6I5F9M7-F1
#
_entry.id   AF-A0A6I5F9M7-F1
#
_cell.length_a   1.000
_cell.length_b   1.000
_cell.length_c   1.000
_cell.angle_alpha   90.00
_cell.angle_beta   90.00
_cell.angle_gamma   90.00
#
_symmetry.space_group_name_H-M   'P 1'
#
loop_
_entity.id
_entity.type
_entity.pdbx_description
1 polymer ?
#
loop_
_entity_poly.entity_id
_entity_poly.type
_entity_poly.pdbx_seq_one_letter_code
_entity_poly.pdbx_strand_id
1 'polypeptide(L)'
;MLAAMPDSAPSPVSAGGASPRAGGDACPGTLRLHRADDGALARVRIPGGVLDPDRADALLVAAERFGDGELHLTSRGNVQLRGLGTECGGGLAGLLTDAGLLPSAAHERARNIVASPLAGLDGSPSLAGWLAELDRLVCGSPAAAALSGRFLFALDAGGGDVDALGADVTLIARGPDALLRIGAGDEVFRVPADAAPRAALRAAEAFLRAAHRRAAAHGTAAAPGSGAPQDSGASQDSGSRASGSPASAASQESGSPVSAPQVSAAWRVRDLPDDVRTELVRSIGATAGPAVRLPRPRPREAAVPAPGPVGATAAVSVGVPLGRLTPAQWRLLTETARRYGGELRLTPWRGIVVPGPFPRQDAAEALRALAGAGLITTADSPWTGVGACIGHPGCAKSLADVRAEAGAVVSGEGSAAAAAGRSAAAAAGRSAAGAGAGAAVGRPGRLPVYWSGCERRCGHPHGEWIDVVATPDGHRISHVRGERREPTTTVRNDDPARLAAAVAEARAL
;
A
#
# COMPACT_ATOMS: atom_id res chain seq x y z
N MET A 1 -9.23 46.02 -27.67
CA MET A 1 -10.50 45.45 -28.16
C MET A 1 -10.11 44.29 -29.07
N LEU A 2 -10.30 43.02 -28.72
CA LEU A 2 -11.56 42.27 -28.55
C LEU A 2 -12.34 42.08 -29.86
N ALA A 3 -12.24 40.87 -30.43
CA ALA A 3 -13.30 40.03 -31.01
C ALA A 3 -12.69 39.04 -32.03
N ALA A 4 -13.15 37.79 -32.20
CA ALA A 4 -13.87 36.88 -31.31
C ALA A 4 -13.75 35.45 -31.89
N MET A 5 -13.68 34.42 -31.04
CA MET A 5 -13.98 33.04 -31.46
C MET A 5 -15.51 32.88 -31.59
N PRO A 6 -16.03 32.07 -32.53
CA PRO A 6 -17.40 31.58 -32.45
C PRO A 6 -17.48 30.32 -31.57
N ASP A 7 -18.49 30.28 -30.69
CA ASP A 7 -18.72 29.18 -29.77
C ASP A 7 -19.43 27.95 -30.37
N SER A 8 -19.00 26.80 -29.87
CA SER A 8 -19.66 25.49 -29.68
C SER A 8 -21.17 25.34 -29.95
N ALA A 9 -21.53 24.17 -30.53
CA ALA A 9 -22.68 23.38 -30.07
C ALA A 9 -22.42 21.86 -30.22
N PRO A 10 -22.75 21.00 -29.23
CA PRO A 10 -22.39 19.57 -29.23
C PRO A 10 -23.57 18.61 -29.44
N SER A 11 -23.31 17.33 -29.77
CA SER A 11 -24.21 16.18 -29.52
C SER A 11 -23.54 14.83 -29.86
N PRO A 12 -23.98 13.70 -29.26
CA PRO A 12 -24.58 13.53 -27.95
C PRO A 12 -23.78 12.57 -27.04
N VAL A 13 -23.96 12.70 -25.73
CA VAL A 13 -23.25 11.90 -24.72
C VAL A 13 -24.12 10.72 -24.29
N SER A 14 -23.62 9.48 -24.38
CA SER A 14 -24.22 8.35 -23.63
C SER A 14 -23.83 8.47 -22.16
N ALA A 15 -24.62 9.25 -21.42
CA ALA A 15 -24.41 9.53 -20.01
C ALA A 15 -24.74 8.31 -19.12
N GLY A 16 -23.79 7.37 -19.02
CA GLY A 16 -23.72 6.35 -17.97
C GLY A 16 -23.30 6.97 -16.63
N GLY A 17 -24.06 7.95 -16.14
CA GLY A 17 -23.72 8.82 -15.01
C GLY A 17 -23.83 8.15 -13.63
N ALA A 18 -23.03 7.11 -13.37
CA ALA A 18 -22.84 6.59 -12.02
C ALA A 18 -21.86 7.47 -11.22
N SER A 19 -22.39 8.50 -10.55
CA SER A 19 -21.64 9.21 -9.51
C SER A 19 -21.15 8.19 -8.46
N PRO A 20 -19.86 8.17 -8.06
CA PRO A 20 -19.36 7.24 -7.04
C PRO A 20 -19.78 7.70 -5.63
N ARG A 21 -21.09 7.76 -5.40
CA ARG A 21 -21.74 7.87 -4.09
C ARG A 21 -22.52 6.58 -3.79
N ALA A 22 -21.82 5.46 -3.92
CA ALA A 22 -22.13 4.19 -3.28
C ALA A 22 -20.88 3.77 -2.50
N GLY A 23 -21.00 3.58 -1.18
CA GLY A 23 -19.89 3.52 -0.23
C GLY A 23 -19.06 2.23 -0.24
N GLY A 24 -18.49 1.84 -1.39
CA GLY A 24 -17.57 0.71 -1.51
C GLY A 24 -16.11 1.05 -1.22
N ASP A 25 -15.28 0.04 -0.95
CA ASP A 25 -13.83 0.20 -0.83
C ASP A 25 -13.21 0.59 -2.18
N ALA A 26 -12.64 1.80 -2.24
CA ALA A 26 -11.97 2.35 -3.42
C ALA A 26 -10.48 1.99 -3.52
N CYS A 27 -9.97 1.07 -2.69
CA CYS A 27 -8.59 0.61 -2.78
C CYS A 27 -8.30 -0.07 -4.14
N PRO A 28 -7.23 0.35 -4.87
CA PRO A 28 -6.87 -0.24 -6.16
C PRO A 28 -6.57 -1.73 -6.07
N GLY A 29 -7.14 -2.48 -7.00
CA GLY A 29 -6.90 -3.89 -7.25
C GLY A 29 -5.88 -4.15 -8.36
N THR A 30 -5.79 -5.42 -8.76
CA THR A 30 -5.33 -5.83 -10.11
C THR A 30 -6.50 -5.89 -11.09
N LEU A 31 -7.68 -6.32 -10.61
CA LEU A 31 -8.92 -6.38 -11.40
C LEU A 31 -9.73 -5.07 -11.36
N ARG A 32 -9.55 -4.27 -10.30
CA ARG A 32 -10.14 -2.93 -10.17
C ARG A 32 -9.05 -1.86 -10.18
N LEU A 33 -8.64 -1.44 -11.37
CA LEU A 33 -7.64 -0.38 -11.51
C LEU A 33 -8.15 0.95 -10.93
N HIS A 34 -7.24 1.77 -10.41
CA HIS A 34 -7.56 3.13 -9.96
C HIS A 34 -7.05 4.15 -10.97
N ARG A 35 -7.90 5.08 -11.40
CA ARG A 35 -7.53 6.15 -12.32
C ARG A 35 -6.66 7.20 -11.61
N ALA A 36 -5.49 7.48 -12.15
CA ALA A 36 -4.62 8.60 -11.83
C ALA A 36 -4.34 9.43 -13.11
N ASP A 37 -3.49 10.44 -13.01
CA ASP A 37 -3.18 11.38 -14.11
C ASP A 37 -2.16 10.82 -15.11
N ASP A 38 -1.24 9.97 -14.62
CA ASP A 38 -0.30 9.21 -15.45
C ASP A 38 -0.95 8.01 -16.13
N GLY A 39 -2.24 7.76 -15.92
CA GLY A 39 -2.98 6.60 -16.41
C GLY A 39 -3.67 5.87 -15.27
N ALA A 40 -4.15 4.65 -15.53
CA ALA A 40 -4.60 3.80 -14.45
C ALA A 40 -3.41 3.23 -13.66
N LEU A 41 -3.66 2.73 -12.46
CA LEU A 41 -2.67 2.00 -11.66
C LEU A 41 -3.27 0.70 -11.12
N ALA A 42 -2.43 -0.33 -11.13
CA ALA A 42 -2.68 -1.62 -10.48
C ALA A 42 -1.80 -1.74 -9.25
N ARG A 43 -2.24 -2.55 -8.29
CA ARG A 43 -1.39 -3.00 -7.19
C ARG A 43 -1.50 -4.50 -7.09
N VAL A 44 -0.38 -5.20 -7.13
CA VAL A 44 -0.32 -6.66 -7.16
C VAL A 44 -0.25 -7.21 -5.73
N ARG A 45 -0.78 -8.42 -5.47
CA ARG A 45 -0.59 -9.11 -4.17
C ARG A 45 0.72 -9.89 -4.20
N ILE A 46 1.54 -9.69 -3.17
CA ILE A 46 2.77 -10.44 -2.93
C ILE A 46 2.77 -10.79 -1.43
N PRO A 47 2.28 -11.98 -1.03
CA PRO A 47 2.21 -12.38 0.38
C PRO A 47 3.59 -12.32 1.04
N GLY A 48 3.71 -11.62 2.16
CA GLY A 48 4.98 -11.46 2.88
C GLY A 48 6.05 -10.66 2.13
N GLY A 49 5.76 -10.17 0.92
CA GLY A 49 6.74 -9.59 0.00
C GLY A 49 7.65 -10.61 -0.69
N VAL A 50 7.36 -11.91 -0.59
CA VAL A 50 8.20 -12.98 -1.16
C VAL A 50 7.88 -13.20 -2.64
N LEU A 51 8.91 -13.19 -3.50
CA LEU A 51 8.85 -13.52 -4.92
C LEU A 51 9.94 -14.52 -5.28
N ASP A 52 9.63 -15.47 -6.14
CA ASP A 52 10.62 -16.17 -6.97
C ASP A 52 11.00 -15.31 -8.21
N PRO A 53 12.13 -15.59 -8.87
CA PRO A 53 12.57 -14.87 -10.05
C PRO A 53 11.59 -14.88 -11.23
N ASP A 54 10.82 -15.95 -11.43
CA ASP A 54 9.92 -16.06 -12.60
C ASP A 54 8.68 -15.18 -12.43
N ARG A 55 8.14 -15.10 -11.20
CA ARG A 55 7.14 -14.09 -10.83
C ARG A 55 7.68 -12.67 -10.87
N ALA A 56 8.95 -12.47 -10.52
CA ALA A 56 9.59 -11.16 -10.65
C ALA A 56 9.69 -10.75 -12.14
N ASP A 57 10.12 -11.64 -13.03
CA ASP A 57 10.15 -11.38 -14.47
C ASP A 57 8.74 -11.11 -15.03
N ALA A 58 7.71 -11.86 -14.58
CA ALA A 58 6.32 -11.60 -14.97
C ALA A 58 5.82 -10.19 -14.56
N LEU A 59 6.21 -9.69 -13.38
CA LEU A 59 5.90 -8.31 -12.96
C LEU A 59 6.54 -7.27 -13.88
N LEU A 60 7.76 -7.53 -14.37
CA LEU A 60 8.44 -6.64 -15.31
C LEU A 60 7.78 -6.66 -16.68
N VAL A 61 7.44 -7.84 -17.21
CA VAL A 61 6.69 -7.95 -18.48
C VAL A 61 5.34 -7.22 -18.37
N ALA A 62 4.66 -7.31 -17.22
CA ALA A 62 3.43 -6.57 -16.97
C ALA A 62 3.65 -5.04 -16.96
N ALA A 63 4.73 -4.56 -16.34
CA ALA A 63 5.09 -3.15 -16.30
C ALA A 63 5.42 -2.60 -17.71
N GLU A 64 6.28 -3.29 -18.46
CA GLU A 64 6.73 -2.89 -19.80
C GLU A 64 5.62 -3.00 -20.86
N ARG A 65 4.72 -3.98 -20.74
CA ARG A 65 3.65 -4.22 -21.73
C ARG A 65 2.42 -3.33 -21.55
N PHE A 66 2.06 -3.03 -20.31
CA PHE A 66 0.78 -2.39 -20.00
C PHE A 66 0.90 -1.00 -19.36
N GLY A 67 2.09 -0.65 -18.86
CA GLY A 67 2.33 0.56 -18.06
C GLY A 67 3.51 1.40 -18.53
N ASP A 68 4.14 2.10 -17.58
CA ASP A 68 5.31 2.96 -17.80
C ASP A 68 6.67 2.21 -17.74
N GLY A 69 6.65 0.88 -17.62
CA GLY A 69 7.85 0.04 -17.46
C GLY A 69 8.42 0.00 -16.04
N GLU A 70 7.91 0.79 -15.10
CA GLU A 70 8.50 0.95 -13.78
C GLU A 70 7.80 0.09 -12.71
N LEU A 71 8.59 -0.42 -11.75
CA LEU A 71 8.05 -1.17 -10.61
C LEU A 71 8.16 -0.37 -9.33
N HIS A 72 7.03 -0.18 -8.65
CA HIS A 72 6.97 0.67 -7.46
C HIS A 72 6.73 -0.18 -6.20
N LEU A 73 7.67 -0.13 -5.28
CA LEU A 73 7.53 -0.76 -3.96
C LEU A 73 6.54 0.02 -3.10
N THR A 74 5.65 -0.71 -2.45
CA THR A 74 4.66 -0.16 -1.51
C THR A 74 5.07 -0.41 -0.06
N SER A 75 4.44 0.32 0.86
CA SER A 75 4.64 0.20 2.31
C SER A 75 4.14 -1.10 2.96
N ARG A 76 3.92 -2.14 2.14
CA ARG A 76 3.41 -3.45 2.53
C ARG A 76 4.13 -4.59 1.82
N GLY A 77 5.34 -4.37 1.29
CA GLY A 77 6.06 -5.39 0.51
C GLY A 77 5.36 -5.81 -0.79
N ASN A 78 4.41 -5.02 -1.31
CA ASN A 78 3.73 -5.30 -2.57
C ASN A 78 4.25 -4.37 -3.69
N VAL A 79 4.02 -4.74 -4.95
CA VAL A 79 4.31 -3.90 -6.13
C VAL A 79 3.07 -3.11 -6.58
N GLN A 80 3.30 -1.90 -7.07
CA GLN A 80 2.35 -1.07 -7.82
C GLN A 80 2.88 -0.87 -9.24
N LEU A 81 1.99 -1.04 -10.23
CA LEU A 81 2.23 -0.74 -11.64
C LEU A 81 1.46 0.54 -11.98
N ARG A 82 2.06 1.41 -12.81
CA ARG A 82 1.50 2.72 -13.20
C ARG A 82 1.56 2.88 -14.72
N GLY A 83 1.13 4.04 -15.22
CA GLY A 83 1.07 4.28 -16.67
C GLY A 83 0.00 3.47 -17.40
N LEU A 84 -0.94 2.81 -16.69
CA LEU A 84 -1.74 1.76 -17.30
C LEU A 84 -2.77 2.30 -18.28
N GLY A 85 -2.75 1.78 -19.51
CA GLY A 85 -3.74 2.10 -20.55
C GLY A 85 -5.16 1.70 -20.15
N THR A 86 -6.18 2.41 -20.65
CA THR A 86 -7.58 2.23 -20.20
C THR A 86 -8.10 0.81 -20.43
N GLU A 87 -7.75 0.20 -21.56
CA GLU A 87 -8.23 -1.13 -21.96
C GLU A 87 -7.30 -2.29 -21.51
N CYS A 88 -6.22 -2.02 -20.77
CA CYS A 88 -5.23 -3.04 -20.45
C CYS A 88 -5.70 -4.10 -19.43
N GLY A 89 -6.78 -3.82 -18.69
CA GLY A 89 -7.17 -4.57 -17.49
C GLY A 89 -7.33 -6.08 -17.70
N GLY A 90 -7.94 -6.50 -18.82
CA GLY A 90 -8.09 -7.92 -19.15
C GLY A 90 -6.76 -8.62 -19.45
N GLY A 91 -5.89 -7.98 -20.23
CA GLY A 91 -4.56 -8.52 -20.55
C GLY A 91 -3.63 -8.59 -19.34
N LEU A 92 -3.67 -7.57 -18.48
CA LEU A 92 -2.94 -7.54 -17.22
C LEU A 92 -3.44 -8.62 -16.25
N ALA A 93 -4.77 -8.79 -16.14
CA ALA A 93 -5.36 -9.82 -15.31
C ALA A 93 -4.98 -11.24 -15.75
N GLY A 94 -4.99 -11.51 -17.06
CA GLY A 94 -4.54 -12.78 -17.63
C GLY A 94 -3.09 -13.09 -17.26
N LEU A 95 -2.15 -12.19 -17.60
CA LEU A 95 -0.72 -12.35 -17.30
C LEU A 95 -0.46 -12.60 -15.81
N LEU A 96 -1.07 -11.82 -14.92
CA LEU A 96 -0.90 -12.00 -13.48
C LEU A 96 -1.56 -13.28 -12.94
N THR A 97 -2.57 -13.82 -13.64
CA THR A 97 -3.16 -15.13 -13.31
C THR A 97 -2.21 -16.26 -13.70
N ASP A 98 -1.68 -16.22 -14.93
CA ASP A 98 -0.74 -17.23 -15.45
C ASP A 98 0.55 -17.30 -14.62
N ALA A 99 1.02 -16.15 -14.11
CA ALA A 99 2.16 -16.05 -13.20
C ALA A 99 1.84 -16.42 -11.72
N GLY A 100 0.58 -16.72 -11.38
CA GLY A 100 0.17 -17.00 -10.00
C GLY A 100 0.29 -15.79 -9.05
N LEU A 101 0.27 -14.57 -9.59
CA LEU A 101 0.27 -13.29 -8.86
C LEU A 101 -1.15 -12.77 -8.58
N LEU A 102 -2.17 -13.48 -9.05
CA LEU A 102 -3.59 -13.27 -8.75
C LEU A 102 -4.14 -14.50 -8.00
N PRO A 103 -4.43 -14.44 -6.68
CA PRO A 103 -4.85 -15.63 -5.93
C PRO A 103 -6.28 -16.08 -6.30
N SER A 104 -7.19 -15.13 -6.48
CA SER A 104 -8.54 -15.31 -7.03
C SER A 104 -9.19 -13.93 -7.21
N ALA A 105 -10.20 -13.82 -8.07
CA ALA A 105 -10.95 -12.58 -8.26
C ALA A 105 -11.65 -12.07 -6.98
N ALA A 106 -12.07 -12.98 -6.10
CA ALA A 106 -12.69 -12.65 -4.81
C ALA A 106 -11.68 -12.08 -3.80
N HIS A 107 -10.46 -12.63 -3.75
CA HIS A 107 -9.45 -12.30 -2.74
C HIS A 107 -8.35 -11.35 -3.24
N GLU A 108 -8.36 -10.89 -4.49
CA GLU A 108 -7.36 -9.97 -5.02
C GLU A 108 -7.21 -8.69 -4.20
N ARG A 109 -8.29 -8.25 -3.51
CA ARG A 109 -8.29 -7.09 -2.59
C ARG A 109 -7.86 -7.42 -1.17
N ALA A 110 -7.92 -8.67 -0.71
CA ALA A 110 -7.45 -9.05 0.62
C ALA A 110 -5.91 -8.98 0.61
N ARG A 111 -5.33 -7.77 0.74
CA ARG A 111 -3.94 -7.43 0.35
C ARG A 111 -3.11 -6.98 1.54
N ASN A 112 -2.76 -8.00 2.30
CA ASN A 112 -2.80 -7.90 3.74
C ASN A 112 -1.80 -8.78 4.48
N ILE A 113 -0.80 -9.43 3.87
CA ILE A 113 0.23 -10.12 4.69
C ILE A 113 1.58 -9.47 4.45
N VAL A 114 2.13 -8.85 5.50
CA VAL A 114 3.53 -8.41 5.59
C VAL A 114 4.26 -9.38 6.52
N ALA A 115 5.52 -9.70 6.24
CA ALA A 115 6.36 -10.53 7.09
C ALA A 115 7.71 -9.85 7.35
N SER A 116 8.38 -10.16 8.47
CA SER A 116 9.75 -9.72 8.73
C SER A 116 10.67 -10.22 7.61
N PRO A 117 11.28 -9.33 6.79
CA PRO A 117 12.02 -9.75 5.60
C PRO A 117 13.31 -10.52 5.94
N LEU A 118 13.85 -10.40 7.16
CA LEU A 118 15.05 -11.16 7.59
C LEU A 118 14.74 -12.50 8.26
N ALA A 119 13.47 -12.91 8.36
CA ALA A 119 13.06 -14.18 8.96
C ALA A 119 13.87 -15.37 8.42
N GLY A 120 14.62 -16.04 9.29
CA GLY A 120 15.49 -17.17 8.93
C GLY A 120 16.85 -16.81 8.31
N LEU A 121 17.19 -15.52 8.16
CA LEU A 121 18.43 -15.04 7.52
C LEU A 121 19.41 -14.38 8.50
N ASP A 122 18.93 -13.92 9.65
CA ASP A 122 19.70 -13.20 10.68
C ASP A 122 19.74 -13.95 12.03
N GLY A 123 19.30 -15.21 12.06
CA GLY A 123 19.15 -16.03 13.27
C GLY A 123 17.74 -15.98 13.88
N SER A 124 16.86 -15.10 13.39
CA SER A 124 15.43 -15.16 13.71
C SER A 124 14.74 -16.40 13.11
N PRO A 125 13.63 -16.89 13.68
CA PRO A 125 12.88 -18.02 13.13
C PRO A 125 12.34 -17.72 11.72
N SER A 126 12.31 -18.76 10.87
CA SER A 126 11.65 -18.67 9.56
C SER A 126 10.12 -18.58 9.72
N LEU A 127 9.50 -17.70 8.94
CA LEU A 127 8.05 -17.50 8.91
C LEU A 127 7.37 -18.18 7.70
N ALA A 128 8.12 -18.90 6.86
CA ALA A 128 7.61 -19.44 5.59
C ALA A 128 6.37 -20.34 5.77
N GLY A 129 6.37 -21.21 6.79
CA GLY A 129 5.23 -22.07 7.10
C GLY A 129 3.98 -21.29 7.54
N TRP A 130 4.14 -20.24 8.37
CA TRP A 130 3.04 -19.36 8.76
C TRP A 130 2.51 -18.54 7.59
N LEU A 131 3.40 -18.05 6.73
CA LEU A 131 3.03 -17.28 5.55
C LEU A 131 2.19 -18.12 4.58
N ALA A 132 2.65 -19.33 4.25
CA ALA A 132 1.94 -20.24 3.36
C ALA A 132 0.58 -20.69 3.93
N GLU A 133 0.53 -21.11 5.20
CA GLU A 133 -0.73 -21.53 5.83
C GLU A 133 -1.71 -20.35 5.98
N LEU A 134 -1.26 -19.15 6.37
CA LEU A 134 -2.14 -17.98 6.49
C LEU A 134 -2.66 -17.51 5.13
N ASP A 135 -1.83 -17.47 4.08
CA ASP A 135 -2.27 -17.09 2.73
C ASP A 135 -3.31 -18.08 2.18
N ARG A 136 -3.04 -19.39 2.35
CA ARG A 136 -3.97 -20.47 1.99
C ARG A 136 -5.30 -20.37 2.76
N LEU A 137 -5.25 -20.11 4.07
CA LEU A 137 -6.44 -19.95 4.91
C LEU A 137 -7.26 -18.71 4.55
N VAL A 138 -6.60 -17.59 4.26
CA VAL A 138 -7.26 -16.34 3.82
C VAL A 138 -7.92 -16.53 2.46
N CYS A 139 -7.24 -17.14 1.49
CA CYS A 139 -7.81 -17.39 0.16
C CYS A 139 -8.91 -18.47 0.17
N GLY A 140 -8.91 -19.34 1.17
CA GLY A 140 -9.92 -20.39 1.37
C GLY A 140 -11.14 -19.98 2.19
N SER A 141 -11.21 -18.76 2.75
CA SER A 141 -12.34 -18.30 3.57
C SER A 141 -13.25 -17.35 2.78
N PRO A 142 -14.50 -17.75 2.43
CA PRO A 142 -15.46 -16.86 1.77
C PRO A 142 -15.76 -15.59 2.57
N ALA A 143 -15.62 -15.62 3.90
CA ALA A 143 -15.73 -14.44 4.74
C ALA A 143 -14.56 -13.47 4.51
N ALA A 144 -13.32 -13.99 4.39
CA ALA A 144 -12.14 -13.17 4.18
C ALA A 144 -12.12 -12.41 2.84
N ALA A 145 -12.90 -12.84 1.82
CA ALA A 145 -13.13 -12.08 0.59
C ALA A 145 -13.78 -10.69 0.82
N ALA A 146 -14.46 -10.50 1.96
CA ALA A 146 -15.03 -9.21 2.36
C ALA A 146 -13.99 -8.25 3.01
N LEU A 147 -12.76 -8.71 3.28
CA LEU A 147 -11.72 -7.85 3.84
C LEU A 147 -11.36 -6.73 2.85
N SER A 148 -11.32 -5.51 3.38
CA SER A 148 -10.83 -4.34 2.66
C SER A 148 -9.37 -4.50 2.26
N GLY A 149 -8.98 -3.87 1.15
CA GLY A 149 -7.57 -3.64 0.80
C GLY A 149 -6.80 -2.79 1.80
N ARG A 150 -7.47 -2.23 2.81
CA ARG A 150 -6.85 -1.55 3.95
C ARG A 150 -6.45 -2.51 5.07
N PHE A 151 -7.17 -3.60 5.27
CA PHE A 151 -6.89 -4.57 6.34
C PHE A 151 -5.48 -5.16 6.20
N LEU A 152 -4.80 -5.43 7.31
CA LEU A 152 -3.41 -5.88 7.35
C LEU A 152 -3.17 -6.90 8.47
N PHE A 153 -2.71 -8.09 8.09
CA PHE A 153 -1.94 -9.01 8.90
C PHE A 153 -0.43 -8.65 8.87
N ALA A 154 0.27 -8.92 9.97
CA ALA A 154 1.73 -8.94 10.03
C ALA A 154 2.24 -10.24 10.67
N LEU A 155 3.35 -10.76 10.14
CA LEU A 155 4.07 -11.92 10.66
C LEU A 155 5.45 -11.46 11.12
N ASP A 156 5.63 -11.30 12.43
CA ASP A 156 6.86 -10.80 13.05
C ASP A 156 7.73 -11.97 13.52
N ALA A 157 8.98 -12.01 13.08
CA ALA A 157 9.94 -13.06 13.47
C ALA A 157 10.41 -12.92 14.94
N GLY A 158 9.90 -11.93 15.66
CA GLY A 158 10.12 -11.70 17.07
C GLY A 158 10.94 -10.44 17.38
N GLY A 159 11.51 -9.80 16.36
CA GLY A 159 12.31 -8.57 16.45
C GLY A 159 11.49 -7.29 16.54
N GLY A 160 10.17 -7.35 16.32
CA GLY A 160 9.27 -6.19 16.45
C GLY A 160 9.32 -5.23 15.25
N ASP A 161 9.99 -5.61 14.16
CA ASP A 161 10.15 -4.79 12.97
C ASP A 161 8.79 -4.54 12.28
N VAL A 162 7.98 -5.58 12.12
CA VAL A 162 6.66 -5.48 11.46
C VAL A 162 5.50 -5.31 12.44
N ASP A 163 5.60 -5.68 13.73
CA ASP A 163 4.59 -5.27 14.72
C ASP A 163 4.51 -3.74 14.83
N ALA A 164 5.64 -3.04 14.72
CA ALA A 164 5.71 -1.57 14.72
C ALA A 164 4.90 -0.91 13.57
N LEU A 165 4.55 -1.64 12.51
CA LEU A 165 3.72 -1.13 11.41
C LEU A 165 2.23 -0.97 11.77
N GLY A 166 1.78 -1.51 12.91
CA GLY A 166 0.40 -1.37 13.33
C GLY A 166 -0.60 -2.11 12.45
N ALA A 167 -0.35 -3.40 12.21
CA ALA A 167 -1.31 -4.31 11.61
C ALA A 167 -2.62 -4.40 12.41
N ASP A 168 -3.70 -4.84 11.75
CA ASP A 168 -4.97 -5.18 12.41
C ASP A 168 -4.88 -6.51 13.17
N VAL A 169 -4.02 -7.42 12.70
CA VAL A 169 -3.71 -8.69 13.33
C VAL A 169 -2.20 -8.95 13.18
N THR A 170 -1.45 -9.07 14.28
CA THR A 170 -0.03 -9.45 14.25
C THR A 170 0.14 -10.84 14.85
N LEU A 171 0.91 -11.72 14.20
CA LEU A 171 1.51 -12.90 14.84
C LEU A 171 2.98 -12.62 15.11
N ILE A 172 3.45 -12.87 16.33
CA ILE A 172 4.85 -12.62 16.75
C ILE A 172 5.46 -13.93 17.24
N ALA A 173 6.57 -14.36 16.65
CA ALA A 173 7.23 -15.63 16.99
C ALA A 173 7.88 -15.61 18.39
N ARG A 174 7.61 -16.64 19.20
CA ARG A 174 8.12 -16.80 20.57
C ARG A 174 8.40 -18.28 20.90
N GLY A 175 9.39 -18.86 20.23
CA GLY A 175 9.80 -20.26 20.44
C GLY A 175 8.70 -21.23 19.98
N PRO A 176 8.20 -22.14 20.84
CA PRO A 176 7.10 -23.05 20.48
C PRO A 176 5.73 -22.33 20.42
N ASP A 177 5.65 -21.09 20.89
CA ASP A 177 4.44 -20.27 20.93
C ASP A 177 4.48 -19.12 19.90
N ALA A 178 3.30 -18.55 19.64
CA ALA A 178 3.11 -17.25 19.03
C ALA A 178 2.39 -16.30 19.99
N LEU A 179 2.58 -15.00 19.78
CA LEU A 179 1.73 -13.96 20.37
C LEU A 179 0.85 -13.36 19.27
N LEU A 180 -0.46 -13.39 19.49
CA LEU A 180 -1.49 -12.80 18.63
C LEU A 180 -1.87 -11.42 19.16
N ARG A 181 -1.57 -10.35 18.41
CA ARG A 181 -2.01 -8.97 18.72
C ARG A 181 -3.17 -8.56 17.82
N ILE A 182 -4.14 -7.84 18.39
CA ILE A 182 -5.30 -7.30 17.66
C ILE A 182 -5.26 -5.76 17.67
N GLY A 183 -5.20 -5.15 16.49
CA GLY A 183 -5.17 -3.71 16.31
C GLY A 183 -3.95 -3.03 16.94
N ALA A 184 -4.20 -1.97 17.72
CA ALA A 184 -3.17 -1.11 18.29
C ALA A 184 -3.00 -1.19 19.82
N GLY A 185 -3.68 -2.15 20.47
CA GLY A 185 -3.54 -2.35 21.92
C GLY A 185 -2.22 -3.02 22.31
N ASP A 186 -1.80 -2.78 23.55
CA ASP A 186 -0.66 -3.45 24.19
C ASP A 186 -0.95 -4.92 24.55
N GLU A 187 -2.20 -5.37 24.45
CA GLU A 187 -2.61 -6.74 24.78
C GLU A 187 -2.27 -7.72 23.65
N VAL A 188 -1.72 -8.88 24.02
CA VAL A 188 -1.45 -10.01 23.14
C VAL A 188 -1.89 -11.33 23.77
N PHE A 189 -2.34 -12.27 22.96
CA PHE A 189 -2.75 -13.61 23.39
C PHE A 189 -1.67 -14.63 23.04
N ARG A 190 -1.30 -15.52 23.97
CA ARG A 190 -0.40 -16.63 23.67
C ARG A 190 -1.18 -17.75 22.98
N VAL A 191 -0.73 -18.19 21.82
CA VAL A 191 -1.31 -19.32 21.08
C VAL A 191 -0.20 -20.28 20.63
N PRO A 192 -0.47 -21.59 20.51
CA PRO A 192 0.50 -22.53 19.93
C PRO A 192 0.94 -22.10 18.53
N ALA A 193 2.23 -22.26 18.20
CA ALA A 193 2.77 -21.78 16.93
C ALA A 193 2.15 -22.47 15.70
N ASP A 194 1.74 -23.73 15.80
CA ASP A 194 1.05 -24.47 14.73
C ASP A 194 -0.42 -24.00 14.52
N ALA A 195 -1.07 -23.54 15.59
CA ALA A 195 -2.41 -22.97 15.56
C ALA A 195 -2.45 -21.49 15.14
N ALA A 196 -1.31 -20.78 15.20
CA ALA A 196 -1.24 -19.32 15.06
C ALA A 196 -1.87 -18.76 13.76
N PRO A 197 -1.62 -19.33 12.54
CA PRO A 197 -2.28 -18.88 11.32
C PRO A 197 -3.82 -18.97 11.36
N ARG A 198 -4.36 -20.01 12.01
CA ARG A 198 -5.81 -20.21 12.16
C ARG A 198 -6.41 -19.23 13.17
N ALA A 199 -5.66 -18.91 14.23
CA ALA A 199 -6.05 -17.88 15.20
C ALA A 199 -6.11 -16.49 14.53
N ALA A 200 -5.13 -16.17 13.68
CA ALA A 200 -5.12 -14.93 12.91
C ALA A 200 -6.33 -14.81 11.94
N LEU A 201 -6.64 -15.86 11.17
CA LEU A 201 -7.84 -15.86 10.31
C LEU A 201 -9.12 -15.64 11.14
N ARG A 202 -9.30 -16.39 12.24
CA ARG A 202 -10.48 -16.28 13.12
C ARG A 202 -10.65 -14.87 13.69
N ALA A 203 -9.56 -14.18 14.01
CA ALA A 203 -9.57 -12.80 14.45
C ALA A 203 -10.05 -11.82 13.35
N ALA A 204 -9.61 -12.01 12.10
CA ALA A 204 -10.07 -11.20 10.96
C ALA A 204 -11.56 -11.44 10.63
N GLU A 205 -12.04 -12.68 10.74
CA GLU A 205 -13.47 -12.99 10.62
C GLU A 205 -14.29 -12.44 11.79
N ALA A 206 -13.72 -12.40 13.00
CA ALA A 206 -14.35 -11.76 14.16
C ALA A 206 -14.48 -10.23 13.97
N PHE A 207 -13.44 -9.60 13.40
CA PHE A 207 -13.50 -8.19 12.97
C PHE A 207 -14.63 -7.94 11.97
N LEU A 208 -14.75 -8.77 10.92
CA LEU A 208 -15.83 -8.65 9.94
C LEU A 208 -17.21 -8.81 10.57
N ARG A 209 -17.40 -9.80 11.47
CA ARG A 209 -18.65 -9.96 12.23
C ARG A 209 -18.97 -8.73 13.09
N ALA A 210 -17.98 -8.11 13.73
CA ALA A 210 -18.16 -6.88 14.51
C ALA A 210 -18.53 -5.69 13.61
N ALA A 211 -17.84 -5.49 12.49
CA ALA A 211 -18.11 -4.43 11.52
C ALA A 211 -19.52 -4.56 10.89
N HIS A 212 -19.94 -5.77 10.53
CA HIS A 212 -21.28 -6.04 9.99
C HIS A 212 -22.40 -5.77 11.02
N ARG A 213 -22.27 -6.25 12.28
CA ARG A 213 -23.25 -5.95 13.34
C ARG A 213 -23.41 -4.44 13.55
N ARG A 214 -22.30 -3.70 13.51
CA ARG A 214 -22.27 -2.24 13.65
C ARG A 214 -22.89 -1.49 12.46
N ALA A 215 -22.82 -2.04 11.26
CA ALA A 215 -23.53 -1.51 10.09
C ALA A 215 -25.05 -1.74 10.22
N ALA A 216 -25.47 -2.96 10.55
CA ALA A 216 -26.88 -3.32 10.73
C ALA A 216 -27.56 -2.45 11.80
N ALA A 217 -26.94 -2.30 12.97
CA ALA A 217 -27.47 -1.51 14.09
C ALA A 217 -27.62 0.00 13.79
N HIS A 218 -27.01 0.52 12.73
CA HIS A 218 -27.16 1.92 12.31
C HIS A 218 -28.06 2.09 11.09
N GLY A 219 -28.24 1.04 10.27
CA GLY A 219 -29.25 1.02 9.21
C GLY A 219 -30.69 0.99 9.75
N THR A 220 -30.90 0.47 10.96
CA THR A 220 -32.23 0.37 11.60
C THR A 220 -32.70 1.66 12.30
N ALA A 221 -31.91 2.73 12.30
CA ALA A 221 -32.22 3.99 13.01
C ALA A 221 -33.10 4.98 12.21
N ALA A 222 -33.63 4.57 11.06
CA ALA A 222 -34.49 5.40 10.20
C ALA A 222 -35.82 4.68 9.91
N ALA A 223 -36.76 4.76 10.86
CA ALA A 223 -38.17 4.44 10.63
C ALA A 223 -38.98 5.74 10.41
N PRO A 224 -40.00 5.78 9.53
CA PRO A 224 -40.65 7.04 9.15
C PRO A 224 -41.63 7.51 10.22
N GLY A 225 -41.78 8.84 10.36
CA GLY A 225 -42.85 9.43 11.16
C GLY A 225 -44.23 9.07 10.60
N SER A 226 -45.11 8.57 11.47
CA SER A 226 -46.47 8.18 11.13
C SER A 226 -47.38 9.40 10.92
N GLY A 227 -47.32 10.00 9.74
CA GLY A 227 -48.32 10.94 9.25
C GLY A 227 -49.48 10.19 8.58
N ALA A 228 -50.52 9.86 9.34
CA ALA A 228 -51.80 9.49 8.74
C ALA A 228 -52.45 10.72 8.11
N PRO A 229 -53.10 10.57 6.96
CA PRO A 229 -54.50 10.98 6.89
C PRO A 229 -55.42 9.79 6.62
N GLN A 230 -56.60 9.88 7.22
CA GLN A 230 -57.75 9.09 6.83
C GLN A 230 -58.24 9.58 5.47
N ASP A 231 -58.76 8.68 4.63
CA ASP A 231 -60.01 9.01 3.96
C ASP A 231 -60.87 7.78 3.70
N SER A 232 -62.16 8.02 3.59
CA SER A 232 -63.24 7.02 3.62
C SER A 232 -63.99 6.96 2.30
N GLY A 233 -64.41 5.76 1.89
CA GLY A 233 -65.15 5.59 0.63
C GLY A 233 -65.61 4.14 0.45
N ALA A 234 -66.91 3.90 0.61
CA ALA A 234 -67.51 2.59 0.42
C ALA A 234 -68.06 2.42 -1.01
N SER A 235 -68.01 1.20 -1.56
CA SER A 235 -69.21 0.40 -1.84
C SER A 235 -68.92 -0.80 -2.76
N GLN A 236 -69.83 -1.77 -2.71
CA GLN A 236 -69.86 -3.05 -3.42
C GLN A 236 -70.20 -2.88 -4.91
N ASP A 237 -69.72 -3.79 -5.78
CA ASP A 237 -70.62 -4.68 -6.52
C ASP A 237 -69.89 -5.93 -7.05
N SER A 238 -70.59 -6.77 -7.80
CA SER A 238 -70.40 -8.20 -8.01
C SER A 238 -70.57 -8.60 -9.49
N GLY A 239 -70.15 -9.82 -9.87
CA GLY A 239 -70.69 -10.47 -11.09
C GLY A 239 -69.72 -10.85 -12.24
N SER A 240 -69.08 -12.01 -12.10
CA SER A 240 -69.12 -13.14 -13.07
C SER A 240 -68.90 -12.96 -14.60
N ARG A 241 -67.72 -13.48 -15.05
CA ARG A 241 -67.47 -14.43 -16.18
C ARG A 241 -67.41 -13.99 -17.67
N ALA A 242 -66.45 -14.64 -18.35
CA ALA A 242 -66.30 -14.90 -19.80
C ALA A 242 -65.95 -13.67 -20.70
N SER A 243 -65.11 -13.76 -21.74
CA SER A 243 -64.26 -14.86 -22.29
C SER A 243 -63.28 -14.30 -23.34
N GLY A 244 -62.11 -14.92 -23.54
CA GLY A 244 -61.29 -14.66 -24.75
C GLY A 244 -59.77 -14.77 -24.55
N SER A 245 -59.13 -15.70 -25.27
CA SER A 245 -57.67 -15.90 -25.39
C SER A 245 -57.00 -14.77 -26.24
N PRO A 246 -55.65 -14.58 -26.28
CA PRO A 246 -54.67 -15.68 -26.49
C PRO A 246 -53.27 -15.56 -25.85
N ALA A 247 -52.44 -16.56 -26.18
CA ALA A 247 -50.98 -16.54 -26.34
C ALA A 247 -50.06 -16.64 -25.10
N SER A 248 -49.53 -17.87 -24.93
CA SER A 248 -48.16 -18.24 -24.52
C SER A 248 -47.18 -17.15 -24.04
N ALA A 249 -46.76 -17.26 -22.78
CA ALA A 249 -45.36 -17.11 -22.38
C ALA A 249 -45.11 -17.96 -21.12
N ALA A 250 -44.02 -18.74 -21.10
CA ALA A 250 -43.63 -19.48 -19.90
C ALA A 250 -43.03 -18.51 -18.88
N SER A 251 -43.64 -18.43 -17.69
CA SER A 251 -43.15 -17.61 -16.59
C SER A 251 -41.82 -18.15 -16.07
N GLN A 252 -40.72 -17.51 -16.47
CA GLN A 252 -39.47 -17.63 -15.72
C GLN A 252 -39.65 -16.86 -14.41
N GLU A 253 -39.47 -17.56 -13.28
CA GLU A 253 -39.45 -16.92 -11.97
C GLU A 253 -38.24 -16.00 -11.88
N SER A 254 -38.46 -14.71 -12.12
CA SER A 254 -37.46 -13.66 -11.92
C SER A 254 -37.25 -13.43 -10.41
N GLY A 255 -36.58 -14.37 -9.76
CA GLY A 255 -36.06 -14.20 -8.42
C GLY A 255 -35.06 -13.05 -8.41
N SER A 256 -35.51 -11.85 -8.02
CA SER A 256 -34.64 -10.69 -7.82
C SER A 256 -33.45 -11.08 -6.95
N PRO A 257 -32.20 -10.82 -7.37
CA PRO A 257 -31.06 -11.10 -6.52
C PRO A 257 -31.20 -10.29 -5.24
N VAL A 258 -31.18 -10.98 -4.10
CA VAL A 258 -31.24 -10.35 -2.78
C VAL A 258 -30.08 -9.36 -2.67
N SER A 259 -30.40 -8.06 -2.68
CA SER A 259 -29.42 -6.98 -2.60
C SER A 259 -28.51 -7.20 -1.40
N ALA A 260 -27.21 -7.35 -1.66
CA ALA A 260 -26.22 -7.53 -0.60
C ALA A 260 -26.29 -6.36 0.39
N PRO A 261 -26.29 -6.62 1.72
CA PRO A 261 -26.44 -5.57 2.72
C PRO A 261 -25.31 -4.54 2.61
N GLN A 262 -25.65 -3.28 2.84
CA GLN A 262 -24.74 -2.14 2.67
C GLN A 262 -23.46 -2.31 3.50
N VAL A 263 -22.32 -2.14 2.83
CA VAL A 263 -20.98 -2.43 3.37
C VAL A 263 -20.63 -1.52 4.55
N SER A 264 -20.01 -2.10 5.58
CA SER A 264 -19.74 -1.46 6.86
C SER A 264 -18.76 -0.27 6.80
N ALA A 265 -19.01 0.74 7.63
CA ALA A 265 -18.18 1.94 7.79
C ALA A 265 -16.85 1.74 8.57
N ALA A 266 -16.27 0.55 8.53
CA ALA A 266 -14.98 0.24 9.17
C ALA A 266 -14.17 -0.72 8.27
N TRP A 267 -12.93 -0.34 7.94
CA TRP A 267 -12.05 -1.07 7.02
C TRP A 267 -10.79 -1.65 7.72
N ARG A 268 -10.56 -1.22 8.96
CA ARG A 268 -9.47 -1.59 9.88
C ARG A 268 -10.04 -1.81 11.28
N VAL A 269 -9.34 -2.56 12.14
CA VAL A 269 -9.72 -2.71 13.56
C VAL A 269 -9.74 -1.36 14.29
N ARG A 270 -8.82 -0.45 13.93
CA ARG A 270 -8.77 0.92 14.49
C ARG A 270 -9.94 1.83 14.06
N ASP A 271 -10.69 1.43 13.03
CA ASP A 271 -11.87 2.19 12.56
C ASP A 271 -13.13 1.81 13.37
N LEU A 272 -13.06 0.75 14.19
CA LEU A 272 -14.15 0.37 15.11
C LEU A 272 -14.19 1.31 16.33
N PRO A 273 -15.39 1.67 16.81
CA PRO A 273 -15.59 2.26 18.13
C PRO A 273 -14.92 1.46 19.26
N ASP A 274 -14.50 2.13 20.34
CA ASP A 274 -13.66 1.50 21.37
C ASP A 274 -14.40 0.41 22.18
N ASP A 275 -15.71 0.54 22.37
CA ASP A 275 -16.57 -0.51 22.95
C ASP A 275 -16.61 -1.76 22.08
N VAL A 276 -16.85 -1.59 20.77
CA VAL A 276 -16.87 -2.68 19.77
C VAL A 276 -15.49 -3.32 19.62
N ARG A 277 -14.42 -2.53 19.74
CA ARG A 277 -13.03 -3.00 19.72
C ARG A 277 -12.69 -3.80 20.98
N THR A 278 -13.15 -3.35 22.14
CA THR A 278 -12.99 -4.06 23.42
C THR A 278 -13.75 -5.38 23.39
N GLU A 279 -14.97 -5.40 22.83
CA GLU A 279 -15.74 -6.63 22.59
C GLU A 279 -15.00 -7.60 21.66
N LEU A 280 -14.44 -7.09 20.54
CA LEU A 280 -13.65 -7.90 19.61
C LEU A 280 -12.46 -8.57 20.31
N VAL A 281 -11.66 -7.80 21.05
CA VAL A 281 -10.50 -8.31 21.81
C VAL A 281 -10.95 -9.35 22.84
N ARG A 282 -12.01 -9.09 23.60
CA ARG A 282 -12.55 -10.04 24.60
C ARG A 282 -13.04 -11.35 23.95
N SER A 283 -13.73 -11.26 22.82
CA SER A 283 -14.22 -12.44 22.08
C SER A 283 -13.10 -13.33 21.56
N ILE A 284 -11.93 -12.75 21.26
CA ILE A 284 -10.72 -13.48 20.87
C ILE A 284 -10.08 -14.12 22.09
N GLY A 285 -9.94 -13.38 23.20
CA GLY A 285 -9.44 -13.90 24.48
C GLY A 285 -10.26 -15.07 25.04
N ALA A 286 -11.57 -15.09 24.83
CA ALA A 286 -12.43 -16.24 25.18
C ALA A 286 -12.05 -17.54 24.46
N THR A 287 -11.29 -17.47 23.36
CA THR A 287 -10.78 -18.63 22.60
C THR A 287 -9.27 -18.84 22.70
N ALA A 288 -8.50 -17.76 22.95
CA ALA A 288 -7.05 -17.77 22.99
C ALA A 288 -6.46 -17.79 24.42
N GLY A 289 -7.30 -17.66 25.45
CA GLY A 289 -6.87 -17.59 26.84
C GLY A 289 -6.56 -16.15 27.32
N PRO A 290 -5.91 -16.00 28.48
CA PRO A 290 -5.66 -14.69 29.07
C PRO A 290 -4.71 -13.85 28.22
N ALA A 291 -5.01 -12.55 28.14
CA ALA A 291 -4.10 -11.57 27.53
C ALA A 291 -2.86 -11.36 28.41
N VAL A 292 -1.72 -11.13 27.77
CA VAL A 292 -0.48 -10.67 28.36
C VAL A 292 -0.20 -9.26 27.82
N ARG A 293 0.35 -8.38 28.66
CA ARG A 293 0.75 -7.03 28.21
C ARG A 293 2.12 -7.08 27.54
N LEU A 294 2.17 -6.69 26.27
CA LEU A 294 3.38 -6.47 25.48
C LEU A 294 3.27 -5.11 24.76
N PRO A 295 3.90 -4.05 25.27
CA PRO A 295 3.95 -2.76 24.59
C PRO A 295 4.50 -2.89 23.16
N ARG A 296 3.90 -2.17 22.21
CA ARG A 296 4.39 -2.16 20.81
C ARG A 296 5.70 -1.35 20.69
N PRO A 297 6.73 -1.84 19.98
CA PRO A 297 7.93 -1.05 19.66
C PRO A 297 7.59 0.22 18.88
N ARG A 298 8.28 1.33 19.14
CA ARG A 298 8.06 2.55 18.34
C ARG A 298 8.66 2.39 16.93
N PRO A 299 8.10 3.01 15.89
CA PRO A 299 8.64 2.91 14.52
C PRO A 299 10.10 3.36 14.34
N ARG A 300 10.66 4.18 15.24
CA ARG A 300 12.08 4.58 15.26
C ARG A 300 12.99 3.55 15.96
N GLU A 301 12.40 2.65 16.75
CA GLU A 301 13.06 1.55 17.47
C GLU A 301 12.96 0.22 16.71
N ALA A 302 12.20 0.18 15.61
CA ALA A 302 12.03 -1.00 14.76
C ALA A 302 13.33 -1.37 14.01
N ALA A 303 13.70 -2.65 14.07
CA ALA A 303 14.89 -3.20 13.40
C ALA A 303 14.68 -3.38 11.88
N VAL A 304 14.63 -2.27 11.15
CA VAL A 304 14.55 -2.27 9.67
C VAL A 304 15.84 -2.85 9.07
N PRO A 305 15.79 -3.67 7.99
CA PRO A 305 16.98 -4.19 7.34
C PRO A 305 17.91 -3.05 6.87
N ALA A 306 19.13 -3.02 7.43
CA ALA A 306 20.16 -2.11 6.96
C ALA A 306 20.60 -2.51 5.53
N PRO A 307 20.94 -1.55 4.66
CA PRO A 307 21.62 -1.85 3.39
C PRO A 307 23.01 -2.48 3.61
N GLY A 308 23.33 -3.52 2.84
CA GLY A 308 24.60 -4.24 2.91
C GLY A 308 24.42 -5.77 3.05
N PRO A 309 25.47 -6.50 3.46
CA PRO A 309 25.39 -7.93 3.70
C PRO A 309 24.64 -8.24 5.01
N VAL A 310 23.84 -9.29 5.02
CA VAL A 310 23.07 -9.77 6.17
C VAL A 310 23.60 -11.13 6.64
N GLY A 311 23.60 -11.37 7.95
CA GLY A 311 23.73 -12.71 8.56
C GLY A 311 24.90 -13.53 8.03
N ALA A 312 26.14 -13.07 8.23
CA ALA A 312 27.34 -13.76 7.72
C ALA A 312 27.29 -14.14 6.23
N THR A 313 26.71 -13.25 5.40
CA THR A 313 26.43 -13.39 3.95
C THR A 313 25.33 -14.41 3.59
N ALA A 314 24.38 -14.66 4.50
CA ALA A 314 23.12 -15.35 4.23
C ALA A 314 22.17 -14.57 3.31
N ALA A 315 22.32 -13.24 3.19
CA ALA A 315 21.60 -12.43 2.19
C ALA A 315 22.34 -11.12 1.89
N VAL A 316 21.88 -10.39 0.86
CA VAL A 316 22.18 -8.97 0.66
C VAL A 316 20.89 -8.15 0.76
N SER A 317 20.98 -6.97 1.35
CA SER A 317 19.87 -6.04 1.57
C SER A 317 20.17 -4.73 0.85
N VAL A 318 19.21 -4.21 0.09
CA VAL A 318 19.34 -2.92 -0.60
C VAL A 318 18.11 -2.05 -0.41
N GLY A 319 18.32 -0.75 -0.25
CA GLY A 319 17.26 0.25 -0.33
C GLY A 319 17.04 0.70 -1.78
N VAL A 320 15.81 1.11 -2.09
CA VAL A 320 15.41 1.57 -3.42
C VAL A 320 15.09 3.06 -3.35
N PRO A 321 15.81 3.93 -4.10
CA PRO A 321 15.53 5.36 -4.16
C PRO A 321 14.05 5.64 -4.41
N LEU A 322 13.42 6.32 -3.45
CA LEU A 322 12.00 6.66 -3.44
C LEU A 322 11.01 5.46 -3.59
N GLY A 323 11.48 4.20 -3.55
CA GLY A 323 10.70 3.00 -3.76
C GLY A 323 10.30 2.72 -5.22
N ARG A 324 11.15 3.09 -6.19
CA ARG A 324 10.94 2.85 -7.62
C ARG A 324 12.13 2.12 -8.24
N LEU A 325 11.85 1.12 -9.08
CA LEU A 325 12.82 0.30 -9.79
C LEU A 325 12.61 0.40 -11.29
N THR A 326 13.67 0.79 -12.00
CA THR A 326 13.71 0.74 -13.46
C THR A 326 13.76 -0.71 -13.96
N PRO A 327 13.39 -0.98 -15.23
CA PRO A 327 13.57 -2.29 -15.84
C PRO A 327 14.97 -2.90 -15.65
N ALA A 328 16.02 -2.09 -15.77
CA ALA A 328 17.41 -2.55 -15.61
C ALA A 328 17.74 -2.92 -14.15
N GLN A 329 17.29 -2.12 -13.18
CA GLN A 329 17.46 -2.42 -11.75
C GLN A 329 16.70 -3.69 -11.35
N TRP A 330 15.48 -3.87 -11.87
CA TRP A 330 14.66 -5.05 -11.58
C TRP A 330 15.25 -6.33 -12.19
N ARG A 331 15.72 -6.28 -13.44
CA ARG A 331 16.45 -7.39 -14.08
C ARG A 331 17.69 -7.78 -13.27
N LEU A 332 18.53 -6.81 -12.89
CA LEU A 332 19.75 -7.08 -12.11
C LEU A 332 19.45 -7.74 -10.75
N LEU A 333 18.41 -7.28 -10.04
CA LEU A 333 17.97 -7.90 -8.78
C LEU A 333 17.44 -9.32 -8.98
N THR A 334 16.67 -9.53 -10.05
CA THR A 334 16.06 -10.84 -10.38
C THR A 334 17.11 -11.85 -10.82
N GLU A 335 18.09 -11.44 -11.61
CA GLU A 335 19.24 -12.25 -12.01
C GLU A 335 20.17 -12.55 -10.82
N THR A 336 20.38 -11.58 -9.92
CA THR A 336 21.07 -11.79 -8.64
C THR A 336 20.35 -12.87 -7.82
N ALA A 337 19.03 -12.76 -7.65
CA ALA A 337 18.25 -13.79 -6.94
C ALA A 337 18.37 -15.16 -7.60
N ARG A 338 18.25 -15.23 -8.93
CA ARG A 338 18.37 -16.46 -9.74
C ARG A 338 19.75 -17.12 -9.63
N ARG A 339 20.82 -16.35 -9.39
CA ARG A 339 22.19 -16.86 -9.17
C ARG A 339 22.43 -17.40 -7.75
N TYR A 340 21.71 -16.89 -6.74
CA TYR A 340 21.92 -17.27 -5.33
C TYR A 340 20.69 -17.97 -4.74
N GLY A 341 19.93 -17.34 -3.83
CA GLY A 341 18.88 -18.01 -3.05
C GLY A 341 17.55 -18.27 -3.78
N GLY A 342 17.41 -17.91 -5.05
CA GLY A 342 16.19 -18.11 -5.82
C GLY A 342 14.97 -17.33 -5.33
N GLU A 343 15.18 -16.22 -4.60
CA GLU A 343 14.13 -15.49 -3.90
C GLU A 343 14.43 -13.97 -3.86
N LEU A 344 13.38 -13.15 -3.85
CA LEU A 344 13.42 -11.72 -3.51
C LEU A 344 12.39 -11.45 -2.40
N ARG A 345 12.76 -10.63 -1.41
CA ARG A 345 11.87 -10.17 -0.35
C ARG A 345 11.72 -8.65 -0.39
N LEU A 346 10.56 -8.21 -0.87
CA LEU A 346 10.19 -6.80 -0.94
C LEU A 346 9.84 -6.29 0.46
N THR A 347 10.57 -5.28 0.95
CA THR A 347 10.36 -4.77 2.31
C THR A 347 9.30 -3.66 2.35
N PRO A 348 8.53 -3.51 3.45
CA PRO A 348 7.61 -2.38 3.64
C PRO A 348 8.33 -1.02 3.80
N TRP A 349 9.67 -1.00 3.80
CA TRP A 349 10.50 0.19 3.93
C TRP A 349 11.13 0.66 2.61
N ARG A 350 10.64 0.17 1.47
CA ARG A 350 11.16 0.48 0.11
C ARG A 350 12.57 -0.08 -0.10
N GLY A 351 12.80 -1.30 0.32
CA GLY A 351 14.02 -2.06 0.04
C GLY A 351 13.70 -3.44 -0.50
N ILE A 352 14.74 -4.16 -0.91
CA ILE A 352 14.69 -5.56 -1.34
C ILE A 352 15.82 -6.30 -0.62
N VAL A 353 15.49 -7.45 -0.03
CA VAL A 353 16.47 -8.42 0.44
C VAL A 353 16.52 -9.55 -0.59
N VAL A 354 17.72 -9.93 -1.02
CA VAL A 354 17.96 -11.10 -1.86
C VAL A 354 18.63 -12.16 -0.98
N PRO A 355 17.92 -13.23 -0.59
CA PRO A 355 18.50 -14.36 0.12
C PRO A 355 19.63 -15.05 -0.66
N GLY A 356 20.55 -15.64 0.08
CA GLY A 356 21.70 -16.38 -0.40
C GLY A 356 21.53 -17.90 -0.24
N PRO A 357 22.61 -18.63 0.09
CA PRO A 357 23.89 -18.15 0.59
C PRO A 357 24.74 -17.45 -0.49
N PHE A 358 25.49 -16.42 -0.10
CA PHE A 358 26.50 -15.79 -0.93
C PHE A 358 27.91 -16.22 -0.44
N PRO A 359 28.81 -16.66 -1.34
CA PRO A 359 30.24 -16.57 -1.08
C PRO A 359 30.62 -15.13 -0.70
N ARG A 360 31.58 -14.94 0.22
CA ARG A 360 31.90 -13.59 0.74
C ARG A 360 32.34 -12.58 -0.34
N GLN A 361 33.03 -13.06 -1.37
CA GLN A 361 33.49 -12.22 -2.48
C GLN A 361 32.31 -11.82 -3.39
N ASP A 362 31.48 -12.80 -3.78
CA ASP A 362 30.23 -12.62 -4.52
C ASP A 362 29.25 -11.65 -3.85
N ALA A 363 29.09 -11.69 -2.53
CA ALA A 363 28.26 -10.72 -1.80
C ALA A 363 28.73 -9.27 -2.02
N ALA A 364 30.04 -9.04 -1.94
CA ALA A 364 30.62 -7.73 -2.16
C ALA A 364 30.57 -7.30 -3.64
N GLU A 365 30.65 -8.24 -4.57
CA GLU A 365 30.49 -7.98 -6.00
C GLU A 365 29.06 -7.63 -6.38
N ALA A 366 28.07 -8.40 -5.91
CA ALA A 366 26.66 -8.12 -6.09
C ALA A 366 26.30 -6.73 -5.52
N LEU A 367 26.77 -6.39 -4.32
CA LEU A 367 26.57 -5.05 -3.74
C LEU A 367 27.25 -3.94 -4.55
N ARG A 368 28.41 -4.17 -5.19
CA ARG A 368 29.02 -3.20 -6.12
C ARG A 368 28.19 -3.02 -7.39
N ALA A 369 27.70 -4.10 -7.99
CA ALA A 369 26.86 -4.04 -9.19
C ALA A 369 25.53 -3.32 -8.91
N LEU A 370 24.85 -3.67 -7.81
CA LEU A 370 23.60 -3.03 -7.37
C LEU A 370 23.80 -1.55 -7.04
N ALA A 371 24.94 -1.18 -6.43
CA ALA A 371 25.31 0.22 -6.21
C ALA A 371 25.54 0.98 -7.53
N GLY A 372 26.24 0.36 -8.50
CA GLY A 372 26.44 0.91 -9.84
C GLY A 372 25.14 1.13 -10.61
N ALA A 373 24.12 0.30 -10.35
CA ALA A 373 22.76 0.49 -10.86
C ALA A 373 21.95 1.56 -10.09
N GLY A 374 22.54 2.24 -9.09
CA GLY A 374 21.92 3.31 -8.32
C GLY A 374 21.07 2.86 -7.12
N LEU A 375 21.18 1.60 -6.69
CA LEU A 375 20.51 1.13 -5.47
C LEU A 375 21.30 1.49 -4.22
N ILE A 376 20.61 1.62 -3.09
CA ILE A 376 21.19 1.96 -1.80
C ILE A 376 21.77 0.69 -1.19
N THR A 377 23.09 0.56 -1.16
CA THR A 377 23.79 -0.63 -0.64
C THR A 377 24.56 -0.39 0.65
N THR A 378 24.60 0.87 1.13
CA THR A 378 25.24 1.30 2.38
C THR A 378 24.34 2.28 3.15
N ALA A 379 24.52 2.34 4.48
CA ALA A 379 23.73 3.21 5.35
C ALA A 379 24.04 4.72 5.18
N ASP A 380 25.23 5.07 4.69
CA ASP A 380 25.71 6.44 4.52
C ASP A 380 25.26 7.10 3.19
N SER A 381 24.56 6.37 2.33
CA SER A 381 23.98 6.88 1.08
C SER A 381 23.22 8.21 1.28
N PRO A 382 23.32 9.17 0.35
CA PRO A 382 22.61 10.45 0.46
C PRO A 382 21.08 10.29 0.30
N TRP A 383 20.62 9.16 -0.27
CA TRP A 383 19.22 8.75 -0.31
C TRP A 383 18.68 8.24 1.04
N THR A 384 19.53 7.96 2.04
CA THR A 384 19.11 7.51 3.37
C THR A 384 18.20 8.56 4.03
N GLY A 385 17.04 8.10 4.51
CA GLY A 385 16.01 8.95 5.09
C GLY A 385 15.22 9.81 4.10
N VAL A 386 15.41 9.67 2.78
CA VAL A 386 14.66 10.45 1.77
C VAL A 386 13.38 9.73 1.35
N GLY A 387 12.27 10.45 1.33
CA GLY A 387 10.97 9.99 0.83
C GLY A 387 10.25 11.07 0.03
N ALA A 388 9.29 10.66 -0.79
CA ALA A 388 8.45 11.57 -1.55
C ALA A 388 7.07 10.95 -1.80
N CYS A 389 6.03 11.76 -1.97
CA CYS A 389 4.75 11.29 -2.51
C CYS A 389 4.88 11.00 -4.02
N ILE A 390 3.79 10.69 -4.73
CA ILE A 390 3.83 10.39 -6.19
C ILE A 390 4.31 11.59 -7.01
N GLY A 391 3.94 12.81 -6.61
CA GLY A 391 4.27 14.02 -7.37
C GLY A 391 3.46 14.17 -8.66
N HIS A 392 3.81 15.21 -9.43
CA HIS A 392 3.51 15.30 -10.86
C HIS A 392 4.51 14.37 -11.61
N PRO A 393 4.14 13.73 -12.74
CA PRO A 393 2.83 13.78 -13.42
C PRO A 393 1.75 12.88 -12.80
N GLY A 394 2.09 11.92 -11.95
CA GLY A 394 1.15 10.87 -11.51
C GLY A 394 0.04 11.26 -10.53
N CYS A 395 -0.25 12.56 -10.36
CA CYS A 395 -1.28 13.06 -9.46
C CYS A 395 -1.72 14.51 -9.79
N ALA A 396 -2.98 14.69 -10.25
CA ALA A 396 -3.63 15.99 -10.50
C ALA A 396 -3.48 17.03 -9.39
N LYS A 397 -3.30 16.57 -8.14
CA LYS A 397 -3.23 17.45 -6.96
C LYS A 397 -1.83 17.95 -6.67
N SER A 398 -0.81 17.46 -7.39
CA SER A 398 0.58 17.87 -7.18
C SER A 398 0.87 19.18 -7.88
N LEU A 399 1.53 20.11 -7.17
CA LEU A 399 2.01 21.38 -7.72
C LEU A 399 3.42 21.29 -8.32
N ALA A 400 4.15 20.19 -8.05
CA ALA A 400 5.52 19.97 -8.50
C ALA A 400 5.84 18.49 -8.78
N ASP A 401 6.91 18.24 -9.54
CA ASP A 401 7.58 16.93 -9.61
C ASP A 401 8.57 16.81 -8.44
N VAL A 402 7.99 16.53 -7.27
CA VAL A 402 8.73 16.37 -6.01
C VAL A 402 9.68 15.18 -5.99
N ARG A 403 9.70 14.33 -7.03
CA ARG A 403 10.62 13.20 -7.14
C ARG A 403 11.86 13.56 -7.96
N ALA A 404 11.69 14.30 -9.04
CA ALA A 404 12.79 14.95 -9.74
C ALA A 404 13.52 15.94 -8.82
N GLU A 405 12.79 16.79 -8.09
CA GLU A 405 13.35 17.75 -7.14
C GLU A 405 14.16 17.07 -6.03
N ALA A 406 13.61 16.04 -5.40
CA ALA A 406 14.32 15.24 -4.40
C ALA A 406 15.59 14.61 -4.98
N GLY A 407 15.55 14.14 -6.23
CA GLY A 407 16.71 13.61 -6.95
C GLY A 407 17.79 14.67 -7.22
N ALA A 408 17.41 15.87 -7.67
CA ALA A 408 18.35 16.95 -7.93
C ALA A 408 19.05 17.45 -6.65
N VAL A 409 18.33 17.52 -5.53
CA VAL A 409 18.89 17.86 -4.21
C VAL A 409 19.83 16.76 -3.70
N VAL A 410 19.47 15.48 -3.85
CA VAL A 410 20.30 14.34 -3.41
C VAL A 410 21.56 14.20 -4.26
N SER A 411 21.48 14.43 -5.57
CA SER A 411 22.62 14.33 -6.51
C SER A 411 23.55 15.56 -6.48
N GLY A 412 23.18 16.63 -5.78
CA GLY A 412 23.96 17.88 -5.74
C GLY A 412 23.91 18.69 -7.04
N GLU A 413 23.05 18.32 -8.01
CA GLU A 413 22.94 19.01 -9.31
C GLU A 413 22.51 20.48 -9.13
N GLY A 414 21.75 20.79 -8.07
CA GLY A 414 21.43 22.17 -7.68
C GLY A 414 22.64 23.02 -7.25
N SER A 415 23.71 22.41 -6.75
CA SER A 415 24.98 23.10 -6.44
C SER A 415 25.88 23.23 -7.67
N ALA A 416 25.88 22.23 -8.55
CA ALA A 416 26.71 22.22 -9.76
C ALA A 416 26.24 23.23 -10.82
N ALA A 417 24.93 23.44 -10.97
CA ALA A 417 24.37 24.39 -11.94
C ALA A 417 24.85 25.84 -11.74
N ALA A 418 25.09 26.26 -10.49
CA ALA A 418 25.64 27.58 -10.17
C ALA A 418 27.12 27.75 -10.59
N ALA A 419 27.89 26.66 -10.66
CA ALA A 419 29.28 26.67 -11.12
C ALA A 419 29.38 26.45 -12.65
N ALA A 420 28.46 25.68 -13.24
CA ALA A 420 28.44 25.27 -14.64
C ALA A 420 27.77 26.30 -15.58
N GLY A 421 27.76 27.58 -15.21
CA GLY A 421 27.37 28.70 -16.08
C GLY A 421 28.36 28.95 -17.22
N ARG A 422 28.56 27.95 -18.09
CA ARG A 422 29.20 27.97 -19.43
C ARG A 422 29.15 26.56 -20.05
N SER A 423 28.52 26.44 -21.22
CA SER A 423 28.63 25.35 -22.22
C SER A 423 27.77 24.07 -22.09
N ALA A 424 26.71 24.07 -22.91
CA ALA A 424 26.26 22.98 -23.81
C ALA A 424 25.41 21.80 -23.27
N ALA A 425 24.47 21.41 -24.13
CA ALA A 425 23.46 20.37 -23.90
C ALA A 425 23.88 18.99 -24.45
N ALA A 426 23.53 17.92 -23.73
CA ALA A 426 22.96 16.65 -24.24
C ALA A 426 22.97 15.57 -23.15
N ALA A 427 21.80 15.06 -22.74
CA ALA A 427 21.55 13.69 -22.26
C ALA A 427 20.12 13.57 -21.68
N ALA A 428 19.16 13.12 -22.49
CA ALA A 428 17.85 12.69 -21.99
C ALA A 428 17.96 11.28 -21.36
N GLY A 429 17.10 10.96 -20.38
CA GLY A 429 16.98 9.59 -19.86
C GLY A 429 16.98 9.39 -18.34
N ARG A 430 16.44 10.33 -17.55
CA ARG A 430 16.19 10.16 -16.11
C ARG A 430 14.89 10.87 -15.71
N SER A 431 13.86 10.14 -15.31
CA SER A 431 12.59 10.66 -14.76
C SER A 431 12.16 9.79 -13.58
N ALA A 432 11.48 10.33 -12.56
CA ALA A 432 11.29 9.68 -11.26
C ALA A 432 9.81 9.55 -10.81
N ALA A 433 9.30 8.32 -10.77
CA ALA A 433 7.89 7.96 -10.46
C ALA A 433 7.67 7.41 -9.01
N GLY A 434 6.43 7.25 -8.48
CA GLY A 434 6.14 6.85 -7.06
C GLY A 434 4.81 6.13 -6.68
N ALA A 435 4.40 5.91 -5.41
CA ALA A 435 4.95 6.19 -4.08
C ALA A 435 4.18 5.40 -2.96
N GLY A 436 4.71 5.33 -1.73
CA GLY A 436 4.04 4.76 -0.53
C GLY A 436 4.89 4.85 0.77
N ALA A 437 4.26 4.98 1.94
CA ALA A 437 4.89 5.38 3.22
C ALA A 437 5.68 4.27 3.95
N GLY A 438 7.00 4.23 3.81
CA GLY A 438 7.87 3.44 4.70
C GLY A 438 8.41 4.30 5.85
N ALA A 439 8.57 3.73 7.04
CA ALA A 439 9.27 4.40 8.15
C ALA A 439 10.69 4.78 7.69
N ALA A 440 10.99 6.08 7.67
CA ALA A 440 12.26 6.57 7.17
C ALA A 440 13.28 6.58 8.32
N VAL A 441 14.16 5.58 8.34
CA VAL A 441 15.34 5.60 9.23
C VAL A 441 16.29 6.65 8.70
N GLY A 442 16.52 7.71 9.49
CA GLY A 442 17.49 8.77 9.18
C GLY A 442 18.93 8.30 9.38
N ARG A 443 19.88 8.99 8.76
CA ARG A 443 21.31 8.81 9.05
C ARG A 443 21.58 9.34 10.47
N PRO A 444 22.48 8.74 11.29
CA PRO A 444 22.84 9.33 12.58
C PRO A 444 23.26 10.80 12.41
N GLY A 445 22.64 11.70 13.19
CA GLY A 445 22.84 13.14 13.07
C GLY A 445 22.16 13.82 11.87
N ARG A 446 21.22 13.15 11.16
CA ARG A 446 20.33 13.81 10.19
C ARG A 446 18.90 13.29 10.21
N LEU A 447 17.94 14.21 10.33
CA LEU A 447 16.52 13.87 10.23
C LEU A 447 16.15 13.33 8.83
N PRO A 448 15.13 12.43 8.76
CA PRO A 448 14.50 12.07 7.50
C PRO A 448 13.88 13.28 6.83
N VAL A 449 13.79 13.25 5.49
CA VAL A 449 13.09 14.28 4.70
C VAL A 449 12.01 13.65 3.83
N TYR A 450 10.85 14.28 3.79
CA TYR A 450 9.72 13.84 2.99
C TYR A 450 9.22 14.94 2.07
N TRP A 451 9.17 14.65 0.77
CA TRP A 451 8.78 15.59 -0.27
C TRP A 451 7.31 15.40 -0.67
N SER A 452 6.50 16.43 -0.46
CA SER A 452 5.05 16.42 -0.56
C SER A 452 4.58 17.36 -1.66
N GLY A 453 4.09 16.82 -2.79
CA GLY A 453 3.62 17.64 -3.93
C GLY A 453 2.38 18.50 -3.65
N CYS A 454 1.72 18.33 -2.51
CA CYS A 454 0.66 19.20 -2.02
C CYS A 454 0.40 19.00 -0.52
N GLU A 455 -0.45 19.86 0.05
CA GLU A 455 -0.88 19.82 1.45
C GLU A 455 -1.45 18.47 1.92
N ARG A 456 -1.88 17.58 1.01
CA ARG A 456 -2.35 16.22 1.38
C ARG A 456 -1.23 15.31 1.91
N ARG A 457 0.04 15.61 1.62
CA ARG A 457 1.23 14.89 2.15
C ARG A 457 1.12 13.36 2.03
N CYS A 458 0.58 12.89 0.90
CA CYS A 458 0.14 11.50 0.72
C CYS A 458 1.29 10.50 0.90
N GLY A 459 1.34 9.87 2.08
CA GLY A 459 2.32 8.85 2.42
C GLY A 459 3.56 9.35 3.18
N HIS A 460 3.46 10.48 3.90
CA HIS A 460 4.48 10.93 4.84
C HIS A 460 4.79 9.86 5.92
N PRO A 461 6.00 9.85 6.50
CA PRO A 461 6.34 8.94 7.61
C PRO A 461 5.65 9.34 8.92
N HIS A 462 5.73 8.48 9.92
CA HIS A 462 5.35 8.79 11.30
C HIS A 462 6.58 9.16 12.14
N GLY A 463 6.39 9.91 13.22
CA GLY A 463 7.45 10.26 14.17
C GLY A 463 7.99 11.69 14.00
N GLU A 464 9.27 11.82 13.67
CA GLU A 464 10.00 13.09 13.57
C GLU A 464 10.70 13.15 12.20
N TRP A 465 10.44 14.20 11.41
CA TRP A 465 11.00 14.38 10.06
C TRP A 465 10.88 15.82 9.56
N ILE A 466 11.59 16.13 8.47
CA ILE A 466 11.48 17.38 7.72
C ILE A 466 10.50 17.19 6.55
N ASP A 467 9.40 17.94 6.53
CA ASP A 467 8.39 17.91 5.47
C ASP A 467 8.65 19.08 4.50
N VAL A 468 8.84 18.76 3.22
CA VAL A 468 9.08 19.74 2.14
C VAL A 468 7.85 19.73 1.24
N VAL A 469 7.00 20.74 1.37
CA VAL A 469 5.68 20.77 0.74
C VAL A 469 5.66 21.77 -0.40
N ALA A 470 5.37 21.31 -1.62
CA ALA A 470 5.19 22.20 -2.76
C ALA A 470 3.95 23.10 -2.56
N THR A 471 4.12 24.38 -2.87
CA THR A 471 3.12 25.46 -2.82
C THR A 471 3.09 26.16 -4.19
N PRO A 472 2.13 27.07 -4.46
CA PRO A 472 2.12 27.82 -5.72
C PRO A 472 3.39 28.65 -5.98
N ASP A 473 4.10 29.07 -4.93
CA ASP A 473 5.25 29.99 -5.02
C ASP A 473 6.62 29.29 -4.85
N GLY A 474 6.65 27.99 -4.57
CA GLY A 474 7.87 27.22 -4.26
C GLY A 474 7.63 26.10 -3.25
N HIS A 475 8.43 26.03 -2.19
CA HIS A 475 8.37 24.95 -1.19
C HIS A 475 8.35 25.49 0.23
N ARG A 476 7.47 24.91 1.07
CA ARG A 476 7.43 25.13 2.51
C ARG A 476 8.12 23.98 3.22
N ILE A 477 9.24 24.27 3.89
CA ILE A 477 10.01 23.32 4.69
C ILE A 477 9.56 23.45 6.15
N SER A 478 9.24 22.32 6.80
CA SER A 478 8.73 22.29 8.19
C SER A 478 9.37 21.15 8.97
N HIS A 479 9.79 21.39 10.21
CA HIS A 479 10.13 20.30 11.14
C HIS A 479 8.83 19.77 11.77
N VAL A 480 8.58 18.47 11.64
CA VAL A 480 7.39 17.79 12.17
C VAL A 480 7.79 16.89 13.34
N ARG A 481 7.08 17.00 14.46
CA ARG A 481 7.23 16.17 15.67
C ARG A 481 5.86 15.68 16.14
N GLY A 482 5.52 14.44 15.79
CA GLY A 482 4.18 13.91 16.02
C GLY A 482 3.15 14.71 15.22
N GLU A 483 2.26 15.41 15.91
CA GLU A 483 1.26 16.30 15.29
C GLU A 483 1.74 17.76 15.17
N ARG A 484 2.79 18.16 15.92
CA ARG A 484 3.31 19.53 15.89
C ARG A 484 4.16 19.78 14.66
N ARG A 485 4.05 21.00 14.13
CA ARG A 485 4.85 21.52 13.02
C ARG A 485 5.48 22.82 13.48
N GLU A 486 6.79 22.82 13.63
CA GLU A 486 7.59 23.98 14.04
C GLU A 486 7.77 24.98 12.88
N PRO A 487 8.23 26.22 13.12
CA PRO A 487 8.17 27.32 12.14
C PRO A 487 8.75 26.97 10.77
N THR A 488 8.11 27.49 9.73
CA THR A 488 8.33 27.01 8.36
C THR A 488 9.19 27.96 7.53
N THR A 489 10.29 27.47 6.98
CA THR A 489 11.07 28.19 5.97
C THR A 489 10.39 28.02 4.60
N THR A 490 10.01 29.12 3.96
CA THR A 490 9.53 29.11 2.57
C THR A 490 10.67 29.47 1.63
N VAL A 491 10.98 28.56 0.70
CA VAL A 491 11.91 28.80 -0.41
C VAL A 491 11.09 29.02 -1.66
N ARG A 492 11.43 30.03 -2.47
CA ARG A 492 10.76 30.29 -3.74
C ARG A 492 11.33 29.40 -4.85
N ASN A 493 10.56 29.20 -5.90
CA ASN A 493 10.96 28.39 -7.07
C ASN A 493 12.01 29.07 -7.99
N ASP A 494 12.65 30.15 -7.53
CA ASP A 494 13.65 30.93 -8.28
C ASP A 494 15.08 30.39 -8.14
N ASP A 495 15.39 29.61 -7.08
CA ASP A 495 16.73 29.08 -6.82
C ASP A 495 16.73 27.64 -6.26
N PRO A 496 17.02 26.63 -7.11
CA PRO A 496 17.19 25.23 -6.69
C PRO A 496 18.38 24.99 -5.73
N ALA A 497 19.43 25.81 -5.78
CA ALA A 497 20.57 25.70 -4.87
C ALA A 497 20.17 26.11 -3.45
N ARG A 498 19.38 27.20 -3.33
CA ARG A 498 18.79 27.64 -2.07
C ARG A 498 17.84 26.61 -1.47
N LEU A 499 17.04 25.93 -2.31
CA LEU A 499 16.19 24.83 -1.86
C LEU A 499 17.02 23.66 -1.32
N ALA A 500 18.07 23.26 -2.03
CA ALA A 500 18.99 22.21 -1.57
C ALA A 500 19.67 22.57 -0.23
N ALA A 501 20.15 23.81 -0.09
CA ALA A 501 20.78 24.32 1.12
C ALA A 501 19.81 24.33 2.32
N ALA A 502 18.60 24.89 2.15
CA ALA A 502 17.61 24.97 3.21
C ALA A 502 17.12 23.58 3.67
N VAL A 503 17.01 22.61 2.74
CA VAL A 503 16.72 21.21 3.10
C VAL A 503 17.90 20.57 3.83
N ALA A 504 19.14 20.83 3.41
CA ALA A 504 20.33 20.29 4.07
C ALA A 504 20.51 20.82 5.51
N GLU A 505 20.22 22.11 5.73
CA GLU A 505 20.20 22.78 7.03
C GLU A 505 19.10 22.23 7.94
N ALA A 506 17.84 22.21 7.46
CA ALA A 506 16.72 21.68 8.24
C ALA A 506 16.91 20.21 8.66
N ARG A 507 17.60 19.40 7.84
CA ARG A 507 17.94 18.00 8.17
C ARG A 507 19.07 17.85 9.18
N ALA A 508 19.82 18.91 9.53
CA ALA A 508 20.96 18.85 10.46
C ALA A 508 20.59 19.16 11.92
N LEU A 509 19.31 19.47 12.18
CA LEU A 509 18.68 19.57 13.50
C LEU A 509 18.48 18.18 14.14
#